data_AF-A0A7S8IDA8-F1
#
_entry.id   AF-A0A7S8IDA8-F1
#
_cell.length_a   1.000
_cell.length_b   1.000
_cell.length_c   1.000
_cell.angle_alpha   90.00
_cell.angle_beta   90.00
_cell.angle_gamma   90.00
#
_symmetry.space_group_name_H-M   'P 1'
#
loop_
_entity.id
_entity.type
_entity.pdbx_description
1 polymer ?
#
loop_
_entity_poly.entity_id
_entity_poly.type
_entity_poly.pdbx_seq_one_letter_code
_entity_poly.pdbx_strand_id
1 'polypeptide(L)'
;MNKTLRQRVMDLFHQYDTVMLVTCGQAGPQISQVAYRPEAIDLHLFVPHNSDHLFNLESQSDVVLVSPAWKLMGKATLEPKTSHPALENWQRVVKVTPYRLHVLAKDGQNPIETIDF
;
A
#
# COMPACT_ATOMS: atom_id res chain seq x y z
N MET A 1 -14.37 -5.99 -11.24
CA MET A 1 -14.07 -4.64 -11.79
C MET A 1 -13.98 -4.66 -13.32
N ASN A 2 -14.50 -3.66 -14.03
CA ASN A 2 -14.38 -3.53 -15.50
C ASN A 2 -12.94 -3.15 -15.90
N LYS A 3 -12.48 -3.61 -17.09
CA LYS A 3 -11.13 -3.37 -17.63
C LYS A 3 -10.72 -1.89 -17.66
N THR A 4 -11.63 -0.98 -18.02
CA THR A 4 -11.33 0.45 -18.10
C THR A 4 -11.03 1.05 -16.73
N LEU A 5 -11.83 0.69 -15.70
CA LEU A 5 -11.60 1.15 -14.33
C LEU A 5 -10.29 0.59 -13.77
N ARG A 6 -10.01 -0.70 -14.03
CA ARG A 6 -8.74 -1.33 -13.64
C ARG A 6 -7.53 -0.60 -14.22
N GLN A 7 -7.58 -0.27 -15.52
CA GLN A 7 -6.50 0.46 -16.16
C GLN A 7 -6.29 1.84 -15.51
N ARG A 8 -7.37 2.59 -15.27
CA ARG A 8 -7.29 3.90 -14.61
C ARG A 8 -6.69 3.82 -13.21
N VAL A 9 -7.05 2.80 -12.43
CA VAL A 9 -6.46 2.56 -11.10
C VAL A 9 -4.96 2.26 -11.22
N MET A 10 -4.55 1.45 -12.20
CA MET A 10 -3.14 1.19 -12.44
C MET A 10 -2.39 2.45 -12.88
N ASP A 11 -2.95 3.23 -13.79
CA ASP A 11 -2.35 4.50 -14.23
C ASP A 11 -2.17 5.46 -13.05
N LEU A 12 -3.11 5.47 -12.09
CA LEU A 12 -3.01 6.24 -10.85
C LEU A 12 -1.89 5.74 -9.93
N PHE A 13 -1.75 4.42 -9.77
CA PHE A 13 -0.68 3.83 -8.97
C PHE A 13 0.71 4.04 -9.61
N HIS A 14 0.81 4.10 -10.93
CA HIS A 14 2.09 4.32 -11.62
C HIS A 14 2.58 5.79 -11.58
N GLN A 15 1.80 6.73 -11.01
CA GLN A 15 2.23 8.12 -10.86
C GLN A 15 3.29 8.32 -9.77
N TYR A 16 3.47 7.34 -8.88
CA TYR A 16 4.36 7.42 -7.73
C TYR A 16 5.12 6.10 -7.56
N ASP A 17 6.37 6.19 -7.12
CA ASP A 17 7.20 5.01 -6.79
C ASP A 17 7.20 4.70 -5.28
N THR A 18 6.71 5.65 -4.47
CA THR A 18 6.66 5.56 -3.01
C THR A 18 5.35 6.04 -2.44
N VAL A 19 4.95 5.49 -1.30
CA VAL A 19 3.75 5.87 -0.54
C VAL A 19 4.10 6.00 0.94
N MET A 20 3.28 6.76 1.68
CA MET A 20 3.28 6.69 3.13
C MET A 20 2.49 5.46 3.56
N LEU A 21 3.16 4.50 4.22
CA LEU A 21 2.56 3.36 4.88
C LEU A 21 2.18 3.76 6.30
N VAL A 22 0.91 3.56 6.66
CA VAL A 22 0.39 3.73 8.01
C VAL A 22 -0.14 2.40 8.52
N THR A 23 0.32 2.00 9.69
CA THR A 23 -0.13 0.79 10.41
C THR A 23 -0.42 1.14 11.86
N CYS A 24 -1.33 0.42 12.50
CA CYS A 24 -1.59 0.57 13.93
C CYS A 24 -1.75 -0.81 14.57
N GLY A 25 -0.97 -1.08 15.63
CA GLY A 25 -0.96 -2.36 16.32
C GLY A 25 -0.24 -2.27 17.66
N GLN A 26 0.40 -3.36 18.08
CA GLN A 26 1.07 -3.44 19.38
C GLN A 26 2.28 -2.50 19.52
N ALA A 27 2.96 -2.14 18.41
CA ALA A 27 4.00 -1.11 18.41
C ALA A 27 3.43 0.32 18.28
N GLY A 28 2.12 0.49 18.46
CA GLY A 28 1.43 1.76 18.31
C GLY A 28 1.27 2.21 16.85
N PRO A 29 0.82 3.46 16.62
CA PRO A 29 0.73 4.05 15.29
C PRO A 29 2.12 4.24 14.70
N GLN A 30 2.34 3.72 13.49
CA GLN A 30 3.58 3.85 12.74
C GLN A 30 3.30 4.50 11.40
N ILE A 31 4.19 5.38 10.96
CA ILE A 31 4.11 6.07 9.66
C ILE A 31 5.50 6.18 9.04
N SER A 32 5.68 5.61 7.85
CA SER A 32 6.95 5.68 7.11
C SER A 32 6.72 5.76 5.61
N GLN A 33 7.64 6.37 4.88
CA GLN A 33 7.67 6.30 3.41
C GLN A 33 8.29 4.97 2.98
N VAL A 34 7.63 4.24 2.08
CA VAL A 34 8.11 2.97 1.53
C VAL A 34 7.98 2.94 0.01
N ALA A 35 8.91 2.27 -0.65
CA ALA A 35 8.80 1.97 -2.07
C ALA A 35 7.73 0.89 -2.28
N TYR A 36 7.09 0.90 -3.45
CA TYR A 36 6.15 -0.15 -3.82
C TYR A 36 6.16 -0.47 -5.31
N ARG A 37 5.53 -1.59 -5.67
CA ARG A 37 5.20 -1.93 -7.05
C ARG A 37 3.75 -2.38 -7.14
N PRO A 38 2.93 -1.78 -8.03
CA PRO A 38 1.60 -2.27 -8.29
C PRO A 38 1.65 -3.52 -9.18
N GLU A 39 0.85 -4.53 -8.85
CA GLU A 39 0.64 -5.71 -9.67
C GLU A 39 -0.86 -6.01 -9.72
N ALA A 40 -1.43 -5.90 -10.92
CA ALA A 40 -2.87 -6.01 -11.18
C ALA A 40 -3.73 -4.96 -10.46
N ILE A 41 -3.95 -5.11 -9.16
CA ILE A 41 -4.60 -4.15 -8.26
C ILE A 41 -3.97 -4.18 -6.87
N ASP A 42 -3.17 -5.20 -6.58
CA ASP A 42 -2.46 -5.35 -5.32
C ASP A 42 -1.19 -4.49 -5.36
N LEU A 43 -0.72 -4.06 -4.18
CA LEU A 43 0.51 -3.30 -4.06
C LEU A 43 1.52 -4.11 -3.26
N HIS A 44 2.71 -4.30 -3.80
CA HIS A 44 3.82 -4.96 -3.11
C HIS A 44 4.74 -3.88 -2.55
N LEU A 45 4.73 -3.70 -1.24
CA LEU A 45 5.55 -2.73 -0.52
C LEU A 45 6.89 -3.38 -0.14
N PHE A 46 7.95 -2.58 -0.15
CA PHE A 46 9.28 -3.01 0.29
C PHE A 46 9.60 -2.38 1.64
N VAL A 47 9.50 -3.17 2.71
CA VAL A 47 9.58 -2.70 4.10
C VAL A 47 10.88 -3.22 4.74
N PRO A 48 11.67 -2.37 5.43
CA PRO A 48 12.86 -2.84 6.15
C PRO A 48 12.56 -3.95 7.16
N HIS A 49 13.44 -4.95 7.29
CA HIS A 49 13.29 -6.07 8.24
C HIS A 49 13.15 -5.65 9.70
N ASN A 50 13.75 -4.52 10.07
CA ASN A 50 13.73 -3.97 11.43
C ASN A 50 12.62 -2.94 11.64
N SER A 51 11.67 -2.82 10.72
CA SER A 51 10.58 -1.84 10.85
C SER A 51 9.50 -2.32 11.81
N ASP A 52 9.07 -1.44 12.70
CA ASP A 52 7.93 -1.65 13.61
C ASP A 52 6.60 -1.88 12.86
N HIS A 53 6.53 -1.49 11.57
CA HIS A 53 5.42 -1.87 10.71
C HIS A 53 5.25 -3.39 10.64
N LEU A 54 6.34 -4.16 10.54
CA LEU A 54 6.27 -5.62 10.44
C LEU A 54 5.71 -6.24 11.72
N PHE A 55 6.08 -5.70 12.88
CA PHE A 55 5.54 -6.14 14.18
C PHE A 55 4.05 -5.86 14.31
N ASN A 56 3.59 -4.68 13.88
CA ASN A 56 2.16 -4.38 13.83
C ASN A 56 1.39 -5.38 12.94
N LEU A 57 1.97 -5.71 11.77
CA LEU A 57 1.36 -6.60 10.78
C LEU A 57 1.24 -8.06 11.22
N GLU A 58 1.93 -8.50 12.27
CA GLU A 58 1.78 -9.85 12.84
C GLU A 58 0.39 -10.07 13.47
N SER A 59 -0.24 -9.01 13.95
CA SER A 59 -1.53 -9.07 14.66
C SER A 59 -2.63 -8.24 14.02
N GLN A 60 -2.29 -7.20 13.26
CA GLN A 60 -3.23 -6.27 12.63
C GLN A 60 -2.88 -6.09 11.16
N SER A 61 -3.70 -6.63 10.27
CA SER A 61 -3.45 -6.56 8.82
C SER A 61 -3.99 -5.30 8.15
N ASP A 62 -4.78 -4.47 8.84
CA ASP A 62 -5.28 -3.23 8.25
C ASP A 62 -4.16 -2.20 8.07
N VAL A 63 -4.06 -1.68 6.84
CA VAL A 63 -3.11 -0.63 6.50
C VAL A 63 -3.81 0.50 5.76
N VAL A 64 -3.22 1.68 5.87
CA VAL A 64 -3.55 2.82 5.02
C VAL A 64 -2.31 3.22 4.24
N LEU A 65 -2.43 3.33 2.93
CA LEU A 65 -1.41 3.88 2.06
C LEU A 65 -1.86 5.26 1.59
N VAL A 66 -0.96 6.24 1.64
CA VAL A 66 -1.24 7.62 1.24
C VAL A 66 -0.20 8.08 0.22
N SER A 67 -0.69 8.61 -0.90
CA SER A 67 0.06 9.38 -1.88
C SER A 67 -0.51 10.80 -1.99
N PRO A 68 0.13 11.72 -2.73
CA PRO A 68 -0.44 13.04 -3.00
C PRO A 68 -1.78 13.02 -3.75
N ALA A 69 -2.08 11.97 -4.52
CA ALA A 69 -3.28 11.90 -5.34
C ALA A 69 -4.30 10.85 -4.89
N TRP A 70 -3.96 10.00 -3.92
CA TRP A 70 -4.86 8.93 -3.49
C TRP A 70 -4.57 8.42 -2.07
N LYS A 71 -5.62 7.88 -1.45
CA LYS A 71 -5.56 7.15 -0.19
C LYS A 71 -6.17 5.77 -0.38
N LEU A 72 -5.44 4.73 -0.01
CA LEU A 72 -5.87 3.34 -0.13
C LEU A 72 -5.99 2.72 1.26
N MET A 73 -7.08 1.99 1.48
CA MET A 73 -7.26 1.09 2.62
C MET A 73 -7.19 -0.34 2.11
N GLY A 74 -6.44 -1.18 2.80
CA GLY A 74 -6.21 -2.56 2.37
C GLY A 74 -5.84 -3.48 3.52
N LYS A 75 -5.77 -4.77 3.19
CA LYS A 75 -5.26 -5.83 4.06
C LYS A 75 -3.86 -6.20 3.63
N ALA A 76 -2.92 -6.14 4.56
CA ALA A 76 -1.53 -6.50 4.35
C ALA A 76 -1.27 -7.97 4.73
N THR A 77 -0.49 -8.65 3.89
CA THR A 77 0.03 -9.99 4.15
C THR A 77 1.53 -10.02 3.84
N LEU A 78 2.29 -10.71 4.67
CA LEU A 78 3.71 -10.92 4.41
C LEU A 78 3.87 -11.96 3.30
N GLU A 79 4.50 -11.57 2.19
CA GLU A 79 4.81 -12.53 1.13
C GLU A 79 5.93 -13.48 1.58
N PRO A 80 5.87 -14.77 1.19
CA PRO A 80 7.03 -15.66 1.24
C PRO A 80 8.20 -15.04 0.47
N LYS A 81 9.43 -15.26 0.94
CA LYS A 81 10.66 -14.76 0.28
C LYS A 81 10.82 -15.20 -1.18
N THR A 82 10.07 -16.22 -1.61
CA THR A 82 10.14 -16.83 -2.93
C THR A 82 9.13 -16.28 -3.94
N SER A 83 8.07 -15.59 -3.51
CA SER A 83 7.00 -15.12 -4.41
C SER A 83 7.43 -13.90 -5.22
N HIS A 84 8.01 -12.91 -4.52
CA HIS A 84 8.46 -11.66 -5.11
C HIS A 84 9.80 -11.28 -4.49
N PRO A 85 10.87 -11.12 -5.29
CA PRO A 85 12.15 -10.70 -4.75
C PRO A 85 12.01 -9.27 -4.21
N ALA A 86 12.43 -9.08 -2.96
CA ALA A 86 12.66 -7.74 -2.43
C ALA A 86 13.70 -7.02 -3.30
N LEU A 87 13.63 -5.68 -3.36
CA LEU A 87 14.64 -4.90 -4.08
C LEU A 87 16.02 -5.10 -3.46
N GLU A 88 16.04 -5.21 -2.14
CA GLU A 88 17.25 -5.39 -1.35
C GLU A 88 17.09 -6.52 -0.32
N ASN A 89 18.19 -7.15 0.09
CA ASN A 89 18.20 -8.27 1.04
C ASN A 89 17.76 -7.90 2.47
N TRP A 90 17.75 -6.61 2.81
CA TRP A 90 17.33 -6.08 4.11
C TRP A 90 15.83 -5.72 4.16
N GLN A 91 15.09 -6.01 3.09
CA GLN A 91 13.68 -5.72 2.96
C GLN A 91 12.82 -6.98 2.93
N ARG A 92 11.60 -6.85 3.44
CA ARG A 92 10.51 -7.82 3.29
C ARG A 92 9.44 -7.26 2.38
N VAL A 93 8.87 -8.13 1.56
CA VAL A 93 7.72 -7.78 0.71
C VAL A 93 6.44 -7.93 1.50
N VAL A 94 5.68 -6.84 1.57
CA VAL A 94 4.32 -6.81 2.13
C VAL A 94 3.35 -6.61 0.97
N LYS A 95 2.51 -7.62 0.70
CA LYS A 95 1.42 -7.48 -0.25
C LYS A 95 0.26 -6.76 0.44
N VAL A 96 -0.31 -5.76 -0.22
CA VAL A 96 -1.52 -5.06 0.20
C VAL A 96 -2.62 -5.32 -0.81
N THR A 97 -3.65 -6.04 -0.36
CA THR A 97 -4.88 -6.24 -1.12
C THR A 97 -5.84 -5.10 -0.81
N PRO A 98 -6.20 -4.25 -1.79
CA PRO A 98 -7.07 -3.11 -1.56
C PRO A 98 -8.51 -3.55 -1.28
N TYR A 99 -9.20 -2.81 -0.42
CA TYR A 99 -10.68 -2.89 -0.33
C TYR A 99 -11.35 -1.53 -0.56
N ARG A 100 -10.62 -0.42 -0.41
CA ARG A 100 -11.15 0.92 -0.69
C ARG A 100 -10.06 1.86 -1.17
N LEU A 101 -10.33 2.61 -2.24
CA LEU A 101 -9.47 3.65 -2.79
C LEU A 101 -10.23 4.97 -2.84
N HIS A 102 -9.63 6.02 -2.28
CA HIS A 102 -10.07 7.40 -2.45
C HIS A 102 -9.10 8.09 -3.42
N VAL A 103 -9.63 8.61 -4.52
CA VAL A 103 -8.89 9.53 -5.41
C VAL A 103 -9.06 10.93 -4.85
N LEU A 104 -7.97 11.66 -4.67
CA LEU A 104 -7.95 12.98 -4.05
C LEU A 104 -8.00 14.07 -5.11
N ALA A 105 -8.58 15.22 -4.74
CA ALA A 105 -8.46 16.45 -5.52
C ALA A 105 -6.99 16.90 -5.58
N LYS A 106 -6.71 17.90 -6.42
CA LYS A 106 -5.36 18.48 -6.54
C LYS A 106 -4.82 19.08 -5.24
N ASP A 107 -5.68 19.34 -4.26
CA ASP A 107 -5.30 19.78 -2.92
C ASP A 107 -4.74 18.66 -2.03
N GLY A 108 -4.88 17.39 -2.45
CA GLY A 108 -4.46 16.21 -1.70
C GLY A 108 -5.26 15.94 -0.41
N GLN A 109 -6.39 16.61 -0.20
CA GLN A 109 -7.16 16.54 1.04
C GLN A 109 -8.56 15.96 0.81
N ASN A 110 -9.22 16.39 -0.25
CA ASN A 110 -10.63 16.06 -0.47
C ASN A 110 -10.77 14.88 -1.42
N PRO A 111 -11.47 13.78 -1.05
CA PRO A 111 -11.76 12.71 -1.98
C PRO A 111 -12.76 13.19 -3.04
N ILE A 112 -12.40 13.05 -4.32
CA ILE A 112 -13.27 13.34 -5.47
C ILE A 112 -13.95 12.09 -6.00
N GLU A 113 -13.40 10.92 -5.69
CA GLU A 113 -13.95 9.63 -6.11
C GLU A 113 -13.59 8.58 -5.06
N THR A 114 -14.50 7.62 -4.85
CA THR A 114 -14.27 6.45 -4.01
C THR A 114 -14.56 5.19 -4.81
N ILE A 115 -13.65 4.23 -4.75
CA ILE A 115 -13.75 2.92 -5.41
C ILE A 115 -13.65 1.86 -4.33
N ASP A 116 -14.69 1.03 -4.21
CA ASP A 116 -14.68 -0.20 -3.41
C ASP A 116 -14.37 -1.38 -4.34
N PHE A 117 -13.50 -2.30 -3.90
CA PHE A 117 -12.95 -3.41 -4.73
C PHE A 117 -13.75 -4.70 -4.62
#